data_AF-A0A357Z1K1-F1
#
_entry.id   AF-A0A357Z1K1-F1
#
_cell.length_a   1.000
_cell.length_b   1.000
_cell.length_c   1.000
_cell.angle_alpha   90.00
_cell.angle_beta   90.00
_cell.angle_gamma   90.00
#
_symmetry.space_group_name_H-M   'P 1'
#
loop_
_entity.id
_entity.type
_entity.pdbx_description
1 polymer ?
#
loop_
_entity_poly.entity_id
_entity_poly.type
_entity_poly.pdbx_seq_one_letter_code
_entity_poly.pdbx_strand_id
1 'polypeptide(L)'
;MDKNVYSLVLLDEVVEAVDKLAYEQRTSRSGMINRILADYFSCPTPETRMREIFSRMEKEFAGTDDFQMDGRPGTSVFAVRSALRYRYRPSVRYAVELYRQDAPLLGELRASLRTRSAPLLERAELFFRCFNRIENEAVGRFFPGGEVPCEISPGRCVRRLRCPPQAERCPNGQVA
;
A
#
# COMPACT_ATOMS: atom_id res chain seq x y z
N MET A 1 -4.19 5.56 -15.76
CA MET A 1 -4.11 5.04 -17.14
C MET A 1 -5.51 4.69 -17.56
N ASP A 2 -6.03 5.40 -18.56
CA ASP A 2 -7.36 5.13 -19.10
C ASP A 2 -7.37 3.80 -19.83
N LYS A 3 -8.46 3.03 -19.69
CA LYS A 3 -8.64 1.76 -20.38
C LYS A 3 -9.23 2.05 -21.76
N ASN A 4 -8.41 1.89 -22.79
CA ASN A 4 -8.86 1.95 -24.18
C ASN A 4 -9.03 0.55 -24.75
N VAL A 5 -9.99 0.37 -25.64
CA VAL A 5 -10.25 -0.90 -26.33
C VAL A 5 -9.38 -0.96 -27.59
N TYR A 6 -8.62 -2.05 -27.71
CA TYR A 6 -7.80 -2.36 -28.88
C TYR A 6 -8.14 -3.76 -29.38
N SER A 7 -8.14 -3.95 -30.70
CA SER A 7 -8.31 -5.27 -31.32
C SER A 7 -6.95 -5.91 -31.58
N LEU A 8 -6.79 -7.18 -31.19
CA LEU A 8 -5.59 -7.98 -31.40
C LEU A 8 -5.98 -9.26 -32.12
N VAL A 9 -5.19 -9.68 -33.11
CA VAL A 9 -5.34 -10.98 -33.77
C VAL A 9 -4.37 -11.94 -33.09
N LEU A 10 -4.90 -13.00 -32.51
CA LEU A 10 -4.15 -14.04 -31.79
C LEU A 10 -4.61 -15.41 -32.27
N LEU A 11 -3.75 -16.42 -32.15
CA LEU A 11 -4.12 -17.80 -32.42
C LEU A 11 -5.10 -18.31 -31.34
N ASP A 12 -6.03 -19.18 -31.73
CA ASP A 12 -7.05 -19.73 -30.80
C ASP A 12 -6.41 -20.43 -29.59
N GLU A 13 -5.34 -21.22 -29.82
CA GLU A 13 -4.59 -21.91 -28.76
C GLU A 13 -4.00 -20.93 -27.72
N VAL A 14 -3.57 -19.75 -28.17
CA VAL A 14 -3.05 -18.71 -27.28
C VAL A 14 -4.17 -18.11 -26.45
N VAL A 15 -5.34 -17.88 -27.05
CA VAL A 15 -6.52 -17.36 -26.35
C VAL A 15 -6.98 -18.35 -25.27
N GLU A 16 -7.03 -19.64 -25.58
CA GLU A 16 -7.38 -20.69 -24.61
C GLU A 16 -6.40 -20.75 -23.43
N ALA A 17 -5.09 -20.70 -23.70
CA ALA A 17 -4.08 -20.69 -22.65
C ALA A 17 -4.19 -19.46 -21.75
N VAL A 18 -4.43 -18.29 -22.34
CA VAL A 18 -4.65 -17.03 -21.60
C VAL A 18 -5.91 -17.11 -20.74
N ASP A 19 -7.02 -17.64 -21.27
CA ASP A 19 -8.28 -17.74 -20.54
C ASP A 19 -8.17 -18.69 -19.35
N LYS A 20 -7.50 -19.83 -19.52
CA LYS A 20 -7.21 -20.76 -18.42
C LYS A 20 -6.44 -20.05 -17.30
N LEU A 21 -5.38 -19.33 -17.67
CA LEU A 21 -4.56 -18.60 -16.69
C LEU A 21 -5.33 -17.43 -16.05
N ALA A 22 -6.17 -16.74 -16.81
CA ALA A 22 -7.03 -15.68 -16.30
C ALA A 22 -8.03 -16.22 -15.26
N TYR A 23 -8.61 -17.40 -15.51
CA TYR A 23 -9.50 -18.07 -14.58
C TYR A 23 -8.79 -18.47 -13.29
N GLU A 24 -7.61 -19.11 -13.39
CA GLU A 24 -6.78 -19.49 -12.25
C GLU A 24 -6.41 -18.27 -11.36
N GLN A 25 -6.15 -17.12 -11.98
CA GLN A 25 -5.77 -15.88 -11.28
C GLN A 25 -6.96 -14.95 -10.96
N ARG A 26 -8.20 -15.39 -11.20
CA ARG A 26 -9.43 -14.61 -10.96
C ARG A 26 -9.40 -13.21 -11.59
N THR A 27 -8.94 -13.12 -12.84
CA THR A 27 -8.86 -11.87 -13.62
C THR A 27 -9.60 -12.02 -14.96
N SER A 28 -9.84 -10.93 -15.68
CA SER A 28 -10.41 -10.98 -17.02
C SER A 28 -9.35 -11.34 -18.06
N ARG A 29 -9.76 -11.85 -19.23
CA ARG A 29 -8.87 -12.07 -20.40
C ARG A 29 -8.03 -10.82 -20.70
N SER A 30 -8.69 -9.67 -20.85
CA SER A 30 -8.01 -8.39 -21.10
C SER A 30 -7.04 -8.00 -19.99
N GLY A 31 -7.39 -8.27 -18.72
CA GLY A 31 -6.51 -8.06 -17.58
C GLY A 31 -5.27 -8.96 -17.61
N MET A 32 -5.46 -10.24 -17.97
CA MET A 32 -4.37 -11.21 -18.10
C MET A 32 -3.44 -10.87 -19.27
N ILE A 33 -4.00 -10.57 -20.45
CA ILE A 33 -3.24 -10.13 -21.63
C ILE A 33 -2.44 -8.88 -21.30
N ASN A 34 -3.10 -7.86 -20.72
CA ASN A 34 -2.42 -6.62 -20.35
C ASN A 34 -1.28 -6.88 -19.36
N ARG A 35 -1.46 -7.79 -18.40
CA ARG A 35 -0.41 -8.17 -17.46
C ARG A 35 0.77 -8.88 -18.14
N ILE A 36 0.51 -9.87 -19.01
CA ILE A 36 1.56 -10.58 -19.74
C ILE A 36 2.36 -9.62 -20.61
N LEU A 37 1.68 -8.77 -21.38
CA LEU A 37 2.33 -7.78 -22.23
C LEU A 37 3.11 -6.77 -21.41
N ALA A 38 2.55 -6.33 -20.29
CA ALA A 38 3.24 -5.38 -19.42
C ALA A 38 4.48 -6.00 -18.76
N ASP A 39 4.39 -7.25 -18.28
CA ASP A 39 5.55 -7.98 -17.74
C ASP A 39 6.62 -8.19 -18.85
N TYR A 40 6.22 -8.54 -20.08
CA TYR A 40 7.12 -8.73 -21.22
C TYR A 40 7.85 -7.45 -21.65
N PHE A 41 7.12 -6.34 -21.76
CA PHE A 41 7.68 -5.04 -22.14
C PHE A 41 8.28 -4.27 -20.95
N SER A 42 8.31 -4.87 -19.75
CA SER A 42 8.69 -4.18 -18.51
C SER A 42 7.90 -2.89 -18.28
N CYS A 43 6.66 -2.83 -18.78
CA CYS A 43 5.73 -1.77 -18.46
C CYS A 43 5.27 -1.97 -17.01
N PRO A 44 5.58 -1.04 -16.10
CA PRO A 44 5.19 -1.21 -14.69
C PRO A 44 3.67 -1.19 -14.57
N THR A 45 3.05 -2.34 -14.29
CA THR A 45 1.64 -2.37 -13.86
C THR A 45 1.53 -1.90 -12.42
N PRO A 46 0.43 -1.26 -12.01
CA PRO A 46 0.17 -0.94 -10.60
C PRO A 46 0.31 -2.16 -9.70
N GLU A 47 -0.12 -3.33 -10.18
CA GLU A 47 -0.06 -4.60 -9.45
C GLU A 47 1.37 -5.11 -9.25
N THR A 48 2.21 -5.05 -10.28
CA THR A 48 3.64 -5.44 -10.18
C THR A 48 4.38 -4.47 -9.27
N ARG A 49 4.13 -3.16 -9.40
CA ARG A 49 4.73 -2.13 -8.53
C ARG A 49 4.33 -2.30 -7.06
N MET A 50 3.06 -2.55 -6.76
CA MET A 50 2.59 -2.83 -5.38
C MET A 50 3.29 -4.04 -4.78
N ARG A 51 3.42 -5.12 -5.57
CA ARG A 51 4.10 -6.34 -5.14
C ARG A 51 5.58 -6.09 -4.83
N GLU A 52 6.26 -5.32 -5.67
CA GLU A 52 7.66 -4.94 -5.43
C GLU A 52 7.82 -4.12 -4.15
N ILE A 53 6.95 -3.12 -3.92
CA ILE A 53 6.97 -2.30 -2.70
C ILE A 53 6.82 -3.19 -1.46
N PHE A 54 5.81 -4.06 -1.45
CA PHE A 54 5.57 -4.94 -0.30
C PHE A 54 6.66 -5.99 -0.11
N SER A 55 7.24 -6.53 -1.18
CA SER A 55 8.37 -7.45 -1.08
C SER A 55 9.63 -6.77 -0.52
N ARG A 56 9.88 -5.51 -0.88
CA ARG A 56 10.96 -4.73 -0.26
C ARG A 56 10.69 -4.48 1.21
N MET A 57 9.48 -4.06 1.59
CA MET A 57 9.10 -3.91 3.00
C MET A 57 9.30 -5.22 3.76
N GLU A 58 8.87 -6.35 3.20
CA GLU A 58 9.06 -7.67 3.81
C GLU A 58 10.53 -7.99 4.11
N LYS A 59 11.42 -7.72 3.15
CA LYS A 59 12.87 -7.90 3.36
C LYS A 59 13.44 -7.01 4.45
N GLU A 60 13.01 -5.75 4.53
CA GLU A 60 13.44 -4.82 5.59
C GLU A 60 12.97 -5.29 6.98
N PHE A 61 11.76 -5.87 7.08
CA PHE A 61 11.23 -6.38 8.35
C PHE A 61 11.73 -7.78 8.72
N ALA A 62 12.23 -8.58 7.77
CA ALA A 62 12.64 -9.98 7.98
C ALA A 62 13.77 -10.20 9.01
N GLY A 63 14.43 -9.13 9.47
CA GLY A 63 15.46 -9.18 10.52
C GLY A 63 15.07 -8.54 11.85
N THR A 64 13.81 -8.14 12.05
CA THR A 64 13.38 -7.45 13.27
C THR A 64 12.49 -8.33 14.13
N ASP A 65 13.03 -8.84 15.25
CA ASP A 65 12.35 -9.77 16.16
C ASP A 65 11.06 -9.21 16.79
N ASP A 66 10.93 -7.89 16.87
CA ASP A 66 9.78 -7.21 17.49
C ASP A 66 8.55 -7.11 16.56
N PHE A 67 8.66 -7.48 15.28
CA PHE A 67 7.57 -7.40 14.31
C PHE A 67 7.14 -8.78 13.79
N GLN A 68 5.84 -9.07 13.91
CA GLN A 68 5.21 -10.23 13.31
C GLN A 68 4.50 -9.82 12.03
N MET A 69 4.87 -10.44 10.91
CA MET A 69 4.31 -10.14 9.61
C MET A 69 2.96 -10.83 9.39
N ASP A 70 1.98 -10.06 8.91
CA ASP A 70 0.68 -10.54 8.46
C ASP A 70 0.51 -10.28 6.96
N GLY A 71 1.40 -10.84 6.14
CA GLY A 71 1.27 -10.78 4.69
C GLY A 71 0.38 -11.90 4.17
N ARG A 72 -0.68 -11.57 3.42
CA ARG A 72 -1.25 -12.50 2.45
C ARG A 72 -0.79 -12.07 1.06
N PRO A 73 -0.14 -12.95 0.27
CA PRO A 73 0.22 -12.61 -1.10
C PRO A 73 -1.04 -12.27 -1.92
N GLY A 74 -0.99 -11.19 -2.69
CA GLY A 74 -2.06 -10.77 -3.62
C GLY A 74 -3.04 -9.71 -3.09
N THR A 75 -2.87 -9.20 -1.87
CA THR A 75 -3.69 -8.08 -1.35
C THR A 75 -3.02 -6.72 -1.60
N SER A 76 -3.83 -5.66 -1.77
CA SER A 76 -3.37 -4.26 -1.79
C SER A 76 -2.90 -3.74 -0.43
N VAL A 77 -2.77 -4.64 0.56
CA VAL A 77 -2.49 -4.35 1.96
C VAL A 77 -1.29 -5.18 2.41
N PHE A 78 -0.34 -4.51 3.04
CA PHE A 78 0.76 -5.09 3.81
C PHE A 78 0.56 -4.76 5.28
N ALA A 79 0.74 -5.72 6.19
CA ALA A 79 0.55 -5.48 7.61
C ALA A 79 1.59 -6.19 8.47
N VAL A 80 1.94 -5.54 9.57
CA VAL A 80 2.81 -6.09 10.62
C VAL A 80 2.19 -5.80 11.99
N ARG A 81 2.54 -6.59 12.99
CA ARG A 81 2.15 -6.38 14.38
C ARG A 81 3.41 -6.24 15.23
N SER A 82 3.37 -5.37 16.22
CA SER A 82 4.39 -5.33 17.27
C SER A 82 3.76 -5.39 18.65
N ALA A 83 4.54 -5.83 19.64
CA ALA A 83 4.16 -5.68 21.04
C ALA A 83 4.55 -4.28 21.55
N LEU A 84 3.65 -3.64 22.30
CA LEU A 84 3.95 -2.40 23.00
C LEU A 84 4.49 -2.73 24.40
N ARG A 85 5.60 -2.09 24.78
CA ARG A 85 6.19 -2.19 26.12
C ARG A 85 5.31 -1.44 27.14
N TYR A 86 4.23 -2.07 27.54
CA TYR A 86 3.29 -1.61 28.55
C TYR A 86 2.88 -2.79 29.45
N ARG A 87 2.24 -2.53 30.59
CA ARG A 87 1.61 -3.60 31.39
C ARG A 87 0.74 -4.44 30.45
N TYR A 88 0.67 -5.76 30.68
CA TYR A 88 -0.09 -6.72 29.85
C TYR A 88 0.26 -6.76 28.34
N ARG A 89 1.33 -6.10 27.88
CA ARG A 89 1.90 -6.17 26.51
C ARG A 89 0.85 -6.09 25.39
N PRO A 90 0.10 -4.99 25.25
CA PRO A 90 -0.86 -4.84 24.16
C PRO A 90 -0.16 -4.88 22.80
N SER A 91 -0.86 -5.34 21.77
CA SER A 91 -0.33 -5.37 20.40
C SER A 91 -0.74 -4.13 19.61
N VAL A 92 0.15 -3.63 18.75
CA VAL A 92 -0.15 -2.62 17.74
C VAL A 92 -0.11 -3.27 16.37
N ARG A 93 -1.16 -3.09 15.57
CA ARG A 93 -1.19 -3.48 14.15
C ARG A 93 -0.87 -2.26 13.30
N TYR A 94 0.12 -2.38 12.43
CA TYR A 94 0.42 -1.41 11.39
C TYR A 94 0.03 -2.01 10.04
N ALA A 95 -0.67 -1.25 9.21
CA ALA A 95 -1.05 -1.69 7.88
C ALA A 95 -0.86 -0.56 6.87
N VAL A 96 -0.22 -0.89 5.75
CA VAL A 96 -0.11 -0.03 4.58
C VAL A 96 -1.04 -0.57 3.52
N GLU A 97 -1.99 0.24 3.08
CA GLU A 97 -2.87 -0.06 1.95
C GLU A 97 -2.53 0.89 0.81
N LEU A 98 -2.28 0.34 -0.37
CA LEU A 98 -1.99 1.13 -1.58
C LEU A 98 -3.24 1.14 -2.47
N TYR A 99 -3.56 2.29 -3.06
CA TYR A 99 -4.68 2.43 -3.98
C TYR A 99 -4.25 2.09 -5.40
N ARG A 100 -5.17 1.52 -6.20
CA ARG A 100 -4.87 1.15 -7.59
C ARG A 100 -4.89 2.34 -8.56
N GLN A 101 -5.72 3.37 -8.30
CA GLN A 101 -5.99 4.46 -9.25
C GLN A 101 -6.30 5.82 -8.60
N ASP A 102 -5.59 6.22 -7.54
CA ASP A 102 -5.87 7.51 -6.89
C ASP A 102 -4.67 8.45 -6.99
N ALA A 103 -4.65 9.31 -8.00
CA ALA A 103 -3.86 10.54 -7.94
C ALA A 103 -4.73 11.62 -7.27
N PRO A 104 -4.25 12.35 -6.25
CA PRO A 104 -2.85 12.50 -5.82
C PRO A 104 -2.43 11.62 -4.62
N LEU A 105 -3.27 10.69 -4.14
CA LEU A 105 -3.04 9.93 -2.90
C LEU A 105 -2.68 8.47 -3.17
N LEU A 106 -1.47 8.08 -2.77
CA LEU A 106 -0.91 6.75 -3.05
C LEU A 106 -1.59 5.62 -2.25
N GLY A 107 -2.20 5.94 -1.11
CA GLY A 107 -2.74 4.95 -0.18
C GLY A 107 -2.88 5.49 1.23
N GLU A 108 -2.82 4.60 2.22
CA GLU A 108 -2.95 4.93 3.63
C GLU A 108 -2.09 4.04 4.54
N LEU A 109 -1.61 4.64 5.62
CA LEU A 109 -0.96 3.98 6.75
C LEU A 109 -1.93 3.96 7.93
N ARG A 110 -2.25 2.78 8.41
CA ARG A 110 -3.10 2.54 9.59
C ARG A 110 -2.26 2.04 10.74
N ALA A 111 -2.41 2.64 11.91
CA ALA A 111 -1.91 2.13 13.19
C ALA A 111 -3.09 1.88 14.12
N SER A 112 -3.22 0.67 14.66
CA SER A 112 -4.34 0.25 15.51
C SER A 112 -3.85 -0.50 16.75
N LEU A 113 -4.11 0.05 17.93
CA LEU A 113 -3.78 -0.53 19.22
C LEU A 113 -4.89 -1.49 19.66
N ARG A 114 -4.53 -2.69 20.09
CA ARG A 114 -5.44 -3.63 20.73
C ARG A 114 -5.31 -3.51 22.26
N THR A 115 -6.08 -2.60 22.85
CA THR A 115 -6.12 -2.40 24.29
C THR A 115 -7.49 -1.92 24.78
N ARG A 116 -7.81 -2.18 26.06
CA ARG A 116 -8.98 -1.64 26.76
C ARG A 116 -8.61 -0.60 27.82
N SER A 117 -7.33 -0.25 27.96
CA SER A 117 -6.89 0.75 28.94
C SER A 117 -7.19 2.16 28.42
N ALA A 118 -8.18 2.82 29.02
CA ALA A 118 -8.51 4.21 28.69
C ALA A 118 -7.30 5.15 28.81
N PRO A 119 -6.47 5.10 29.87
CA PRO A 119 -5.26 5.93 29.94
C PRO A 119 -4.30 5.70 28.77
N LEU A 120 -4.13 4.44 28.32
CA LEU A 120 -3.25 4.15 27.19
C LEU A 120 -3.85 4.65 25.86
N LEU A 121 -5.17 4.55 25.68
CA LEU A 121 -5.87 5.07 24.51
C LEU A 121 -5.74 6.60 24.41
N GLU A 122 -5.92 7.31 25.53
CA GLU A 122 -5.73 8.76 25.62
C GLU A 122 -4.29 9.17 25.27
N ARG A 123 -3.29 8.47 25.82
CA ARG A 123 -1.87 8.71 25.51
C ARG A 123 -1.55 8.43 24.05
N ALA A 124 -2.12 7.38 23.46
CA ALA A 124 -1.97 7.07 22.06
C ALA A 124 -2.58 8.15 21.15
N GLU A 125 -3.77 8.65 21.51
CA GLU A 125 -4.40 9.76 20.77
C GLU A 125 -3.55 11.04 20.82
N LEU A 126 -3.03 11.41 22.00
CA LEU A 126 -2.10 12.54 22.14
C LEU A 126 -0.84 12.36 21.30
N PHE A 127 -0.27 11.15 21.30
CA PHE A 127 0.87 10.80 20.46
C PHE A 127 0.54 10.99 18.96
N PHE A 128 -0.59 10.45 18.49
CA PHE A 128 -0.98 10.57 17.09
C PHE A 128 -1.24 12.03 16.66
N ARG A 129 -1.84 12.84 17.52
CA ARG A 129 -2.03 14.28 17.27
C ARG A 129 -0.70 15.02 17.20
N CYS A 130 0.22 14.73 18.12
CA CYS A 130 1.56 15.31 18.12
C CYS A 130 2.34 14.92 16.85
N PHE A 131 2.29 13.63 16.49
CA PHE A 131 2.91 13.11 15.29
C PHE A 131 2.35 13.78 14.02
N ASN A 132 1.02 13.88 13.89
CA ASN A 132 0.39 14.55 12.75
C ASN A 132 0.74 16.05 12.68
N ARG A 133 0.88 16.76 13.81
CA ARG A 133 1.34 18.15 13.80
C ARG A 133 2.76 18.28 13.23
N ILE A 134 3.71 17.48 13.72
CA ILE A 134 5.09 17.47 13.23
C ILE A 134 5.11 17.13 11.73
N GLU A 135 4.26 16.20 11.32
CA GLU A 135 4.15 15.77 9.95
C GLU A 135 3.59 16.86 9.02
N ASN A 136 2.58 17.60 9.48
CA ASN A 136 2.06 18.77 8.77
C ASN A 136 3.14 19.83 8.56
N GLU A 137 3.95 20.12 9.58
CA GLU A 137 5.07 21.06 9.49
C GLU A 137 6.14 20.58 8.48
N ALA A 138 6.44 19.29 8.46
CA ALA A 138 7.49 18.72 7.62
C ALA A 138 7.07 18.52 6.15
N VAL A 139 5.87 17.98 5.93
CA VAL A 139 5.42 17.50 4.61
C VAL A 139 4.01 17.93 4.21
N GLY A 140 3.28 18.66 5.06
CA GLY A 140 1.90 19.09 4.79
C GLY A 140 1.76 19.87 3.49
N ARG A 141 2.73 20.74 3.16
CA ARG A 141 2.76 21.50 1.89
C ARG A 141 2.70 20.64 0.62
N PHE A 142 3.06 19.36 0.72
CA PHE A 142 3.01 18.46 -0.41
C PHE A 142 1.62 17.85 -0.61
N PHE A 143 0.68 18.00 0.32
CA PHE A 143 -0.67 17.46 0.21
C PHE A 143 -1.67 18.51 -0.33
N PRO A 144 -2.75 18.08 -1.00
CA PRO A 144 -3.84 19.00 -1.36
C PRO A 144 -4.41 19.63 -0.08
N GLY A 145 -4.52 20.96 -0.05
CA GLY A 145 -4.95 21.70 1.15
C GLY A 145 -3.82 22.08 2.12
N GLY A 146 -2.57 21.68 1.85
CA GLY A 146 -1.42 22.07 2.66
C GLY A 146 -1.27 21.32 3.99
N GLU A 147 -2.09 20.28 4.20
CA GLU A 147 -2.09 19.43 5.38
C GLU A 147 -2.17 17.95 5.01
N VAL A 148 -1.57 17.09 5.82
CA VAL A 148 -1.63 15.64 5.68
C VAL A 148 -2.96 15.13 6.22
N PRO A 149 -3.82 14.54 5.36
CA PRO A 149 -5.10 14.00 5.82
C PRO A 149 -4.86 12.83 6.78
N CYS A 150 -5.32 13.00 8.02
CA CYS A 150 -5.13 12.03 9.09
C CYS A 150 -6.39 11.93 9.96
N GLU A 151 -6.96 10.73 10.03
CA GLU A 151 -8.11 10.43 10.89
C GLU A 151 -7.63 9.78 12.18
N ILE A 152 -7.90 10.43 13.32
CA ILE A 152 -7.49 9.95 14.64
C ILE A 152 -8.74 9.61 15.45
N SER A 153 -8.73 8.41 16.02
CA SER A 153 -9.77 7.88 16.91
C SER A 153 -9.11 7.12 18.06
N PRO A 154 -9.84 6.77 19.14
CA PRO A 154 -9.24 6.08 20.29
C PRO A 154 -8.47 4.82 19.90
N GLY A 155 -7.15 4.85 20.07
CA GLY A 155 -6.26 3.74 19.74
C GLY A 155 -6.07 3.49 18.24
N ARG A 156 -6.52 4.38 17.34
CA ARG A 156 -6.37 4.21 15.89
C ARG A 156 -6.00 5.52 15.20
N CYS A 157 -5.05 5.42 14.28
CA CYS A 157 -4.63 6.50 13.40
C CYS A 157 -4.64 6.00 11.95
N VAL A 158 -5.25 6.77 11.04
CA VAL A 158 -5.24 6.50 9.59
C VAL A 158 -4.69 7.73 8.89
N ARG A 159 -3.45 7.64 8.42
CA ARG A 159 -2.72 8.69 7.72
C ARG A 159 -2.71 8.40 6.22
N ARG A 160 -3.12 9.36 5.39
CA ARG A 160 -3.01 9.20 3.93
C ARG A 160 -1.58 9.38 3.44
N LEU A 161 -1.20 8.59 2.45
CA LEU A 161 0.11 8.60 1.82
C LEU A 161 0.04 9.37 0.51
N ARG A 162 1.07 10.16 0.23
CA ARG A 162 1.25 10.83 -1.06
C ARG A 162 2.65 10.52 -1.60
N CYS A 163 2.75 10.40 -2.91
CA CYS A 163 4.04 10.27 -3.57
C CYS A 163 4.77 11.63 -3.53
N PRO A 164 6.08 11.68 -3.21
CA PRO A 164 6.83 12.91 -3.29
C PRO A 164 6.76 13.52 -4.70
N PRO A 165 6.69 14.85 -4.86
CA PRO A 165 6.55 15.49 -6.17
C PRO A 165 7.71 15.19 -7.14
N GLN A 166 8.88 14.78 -6.65
CA GLN A 166 10.00 14.33 -7.49
C GLN A 166 9.74 12.96 -8.15
N ALA A 167 8.92 12.10 -7.54
CA ALA A 167 8.54 10.80 -8.10
C ALA A 167 7.36 10.88 -9.08
N GLU A 168 6.62 12.00 -9.11
CA GLU A 168 5.62 12.30 -10.16
C GLU A 168 6.29 12.56 -11.53
N ARG A 169 7.60 12.86 -11.56
CA ARG A 169 8.39 13.09 -12.79
C ARG A 169 9.02 11.85 -13.42
N CYS A 170 8.85 10.66 -12.83
CA CYS A 170 9.26 9.40 -13.44
C CYS A 170 8.02 8.65 -13.94
N PRO A 171 7.46 9.02 -15.12
CA PRO A 171 6.38 8.24 -15.71
C PRO A 171 6.86 6.84 -16.11
N ASN A 172 8.17 6.63 -16.30
CA ASN A 172 8.76 5.36 -16.68
C ASN A 172 10.07 5.09 -15.93
N GLY A 173 10.03 4.18 -14.95
CA GLY A 173 11.02 3.11 -14.76
C GLY A 173 12.54 3.38 -14.71
N GLN A 174 13.04 4.61 -14.62
CA GLN A 174 14.46 4.84 -14.39
C GLN A 174 14.70 5.14 -12.91
N VAL A 175 15.13 4.10 -12.21
CA VAL A 175 15.78 4.18 -10.90
C VAL A 175 17.15 4.82 -11.12
N ALA A 176 17.41 5.94 -10.45
CA ALA A 176 18.76 6.44 -10.25
C ALA A 176 19.48 5.57 -9.21
#